data_AF-A0A2S5KB32-F1
#
_entry.id   AF-A0A2S5KB32-F1
#
_cell.length_a   1.000
_cell.length_b   1.000
_cell.length_c   1.000
_cell.angle_alpha   90.00
_cell.angle_beta   90.00
_cell.angle_gamma   90.00
#
_symmetry.space_group_name_H-M   'P 1'
#
loop_
_entity.id
_entity.type
_entity.pdbx_description
1 polymer ?
#
loop_
_entity_poly.entity_id
_entity_poly.type
_entity_poly.pdbx_seq_one_letter_code
_entity_poly.pdbx_strand_id
1 'polypeptide(L)'
;MSHLANWATNWQKDPRFSKNYTERLIEKACAIDSQLNDAYCSGTLKVIAGPHRKAGPNGGGDARWHMTLQPDTGSSCWHVILDNSVTRPIDINKREHLGHSF
;
A
#
# COMPACT_ATOMS: atom_id res chain seq x y z
N MET A 1 5.18 16.08 14.30
CA MET A 1 5.37 15.52 12.95
C MET A 1 4.05 15.65 12.23
N SER A 2 3.99 16.43 11.17
CA SER A 2 2.79 16.59 10.36
C SER A 2 2.39 15.22 9.81
N HIS A 3 1.14 14.80 9.99
CA HIS A 3 0.68 13.50 9.48
C HIS A 3 0.67 13.56 7.94
N LEU A 4 1.62 12.84 7.31
CA LEU A 4 1.81 12.84 5.84
C LEU A 4 0.92 11.83 5.11
N ALA A 5 0.24 10.95 5.84
CA ALA A 5 -0.65 9.94 5.28
C ALA A 5 -2.12 10.25 5.60
N ASN A 6 -2.96 10.18 4.57
CA ASN A 6 -4.41 10.16 4.71
C ASN A 6 -4.88 8.70 4.86
N TRP A 7 -5.67 8.42 5.89
CA TRP A 7 -6.15 7.07 6.16
C TRP A 7 -7.57 6.90 5.63
N ALA A 8 -7.79 5.90 4.76
CA ALA A 8 -9.15 5.54 4.35
C ALA A 8 -10.00 5.06 5.55
N THR A 9 -11.33 5.22 5.50
CA THR A 9 -12.24 4.75 6.56
C THR A 9 -12.05 3.26 6.89
N ASN A 10 -11.79 2.43 5.88
CA ASN A 10 -11.48 1.01 6.00
C ASN A 10 -10.03 0.72 5.57
N TRP A 11 -9.09 1.57 6.00
CA TRP A 11 -7.68 1.44 5.62
C TRP A 11 -7.07 0.12 6.10
N GLN A 12 -7.50 -0.40 7.24
CA GLN A 12 -6.94 -1.61 7.84
C GLN A 12 -7.86 -2.81 7.59
N LYS A 13 -7.34 -3.84 6.93
CA LYS A 13 -8.06 -5.12 6.75
C LYS A 13 -7.59 -6.24 7.67
N ASP A 14 -6.52 -6.03 8.44
CA ASP A 14 -5.96 -7.02 9.38
C ASP A 14 -5.35 -6.36 10.63
N PRO A 15 -5.54 -6.92 11.83
CA PRO A 15 -5.09 -6.35 13.11
C PRO A 15 -3.57 -6.20 13.26
N ARG A 16 -2.75 -6.88 12.44
CA ARG A 16 -1.28 -6.74 12.47
C ARG A 16 -0.81 -5.34 12.04
N PHE A 17 -1.65 -4.60 11.32
CA PHE A 17 -1.37 -3.22 10.94
C PHE A 17 -1.80 -2.26 12.06
N SER A 18 -0.98 -1.27 12.36
CA SER A 18 -1.38 -0.10 13.16
C SER A 18 -0.93 1.15 12.40
N LYS A 19 -1.49 2.33 12.68
CA LYS A 19 -1.11 3.55 11.94
C LYS A 19 0.40 3.80 12.03
N ASN A 20 0.93 3.83 13.25
CA ASN A 20 2.36 4.05 13.50
C ASN A 20 3.25 3.00 12.83
N TYR A 21 2.83 1.72 12.86
CA TYR A 21 3.63 0.66 12.26
C TYR A 21 3.57 0.70 10.72
N THR A 22 2.37 0.97 10.18
CA THR A 22 2.15 1.12 8.74
C THR A 22 2.90 2.32 8.20
N GLU A 23 2.97 3.44 8.92
CA GLU A 23 3.83 4.60 8.57
C GLU A 23 5.29 4.18 8.44
N ARG A 24 5.84 3.42 9.40
CA ARG A 24 7.22 2.90 9.31
C ARG A 24 7.42 1.98 8.11
N LEU A 25 6.41 1.19 7.73
CA LEU A 25 6.48 0.36 6.53
C LEU A 25 6.45 1.22 5.26
N ILE A 26 5.69 2.32 5.25
CA ILE A 26 5.65 3.30 4.15
C ILE A 26 7.01 4.00 4.03
N GLU A 27 7.61 4.45 5.13
CA GLU A 27 8.95 5.06 5.14
C GLU A 27 10.00 4.11 4.58
N LYS A 28 9.97 2.83 4.96
CA LYS A 28 10.83 1.80 4.37
C LYS A 28 10.58 1.62 2.88
N ALA A 29 9.34 1.74 2.42
CA ALA A 29 9.01 1.64 1.00
C ALA A 29 9.49 2.87 0.21
N CYS A 30 9.41 4.06 0.81
CA CYS A 30 9.93 5.31 0.26
C CYS A 30 11.46 5.25 0.07
N ALA A 31 12.18 4.51 0.92
CA ALA A 31 13.60 4.26 0.74
C ALA A 31 13.93 3.36 -0.48
N ILE A 32 12.93 2.65 -1.03
CA ILE A 32 13.09 1.77 -2.19
C ILE A 32 12.59 2.46 -3.48
N ASP A 33 11.52 3.23 -3.41
CA ASP A 33 10.91 3.92 -4.56
C ASP A 33 10.85 5.45 -4.30
N SER A 34 11.64 6.21 -5.06
CA SER A 34 11.74 7.66 -4.90
C SER A 34 10.47 8.40 -5.32
N GLN A 35 9.71 7.89 -6.29
CA GLN A 35 8.45 8.51 -6.70
C GLN A 35 7.37 8.33 -5.63
N LEU A 36 7.39 7.20 -4.94
CA LEU A 36 6.57 6.98 -3.76
C LEU A 36 6.96 7.95 -2.63
N ASN A 37 8.27 8.15 -2.41
CA ASN A 37 8.74 9.12 -1.41
C ASN A 37 8.23 10.54 -1.69
N ASP A 38 8.34 11.00 -2.94
CA ASP A 38 7.85 12.32 -3.34
C ASP A 38 6.34 12.45 -3.09
N ALA A 39 5.57 11.42 -3.45
CA ALA A 39 4.14 11.38 -3.20
C ALA A 39 3.81 11.36 -1.68
N TYR A 40 4.58 10.64 -0.88
CA TYR A 40 4.42 10.60 0.58
C TYR A 40 4.71 11.95 1.22
N CYS A 41 5.80 12.61 0.83
CA CYS A 41 6.15 13.95 1.30
C CYS A 41 5.11 15.02 0.91
N SER A 42 4.33 14.79 -0.15
CA SER A 42 3.24 15.69 -0.55
C SER A 42 2.01 15.66 0.40
N GLY A 43 1.92 14.68 1.31
CA GLY A 43 0.85 14.62 2.32
C GLY A 43 -0.49 14.07 1.81
N THR A 44 -0.53 13.54 0.59
CA THR A 44 -1.80 13.21 -0.10
C THR A 44 -2.17 11.72 -0.03
N LEU A 45 -1.23 10.83 0.34
CA LEU A 45 -1.42 9.38 0.16
C LEU A 45 -2.54 8.80 1.01
N LYS A 46 -3.60 8.32 0.35
CA LYS A 46 -4.59 7.40 0.89
C LYS A 46 -3.99 6.01 1.07
N VAL A 47 -4.01 5.51 2.30
CA VAL A 47 -3.45 4.20 2.67
C VAL A 47 -4.56 3.16 2.83
N ILE A 48 -4.32 1.96 2.27
CA ILE A 48 -5.06 0.72 2.57
C ILE A 48 -4.04 -0.39 2.77
N ALA A 49 -4.10 -1.14 3.88
CA ALA A 49 -3.16 -2.19 4.23
C ALA A 49 -3.88 -3.47 4.66
N GLY A 50 -3.37 -4.61 4.21
CA GLY A 50 -3.93 -5.90 4.57
C GLY A 50 -3.55 -7.05 3.64
N PRO A 51 -4.07 -8.24 3.92
CA PRO A 51 -3.94 -9.37 3.01
C PRO A 51 -4.85 -9.15 1.80
N HIS A 52 -4.34 -9.43 0.61
CA HIS A 52 -5.18 -9.59 -0.59
C HIS A 52 -4.90 -10.94 -1.22
N ARG A 53 -5.96 -11.73 -1.39
CA ARG A 53 -5.88 -12.99 -2.12
C ARG A 53 -5.87 -12.68 -3.60
N LYS A 54 -4.81 -13.09 -4.30
CA LYS A 54 -4.89 -13.19 -5.75
C LYS A 54 -5.87 -14.32 -6.07
N ALA A 55 -6.86 -14.09 -6.91
CA ALA A 55 -7.73 -15.17 -7.37
C ALA A 55 -6.87 -16.18 -8.16
N GLY A 56 -6.68 -17.38 -7.60
CA GLY A 56 -6.16 -18.53 -8.33
C GLY A 56 -7.27 -19.20 -9.16
N PRO A 57 -6.94 -20.13 -10.07
CA PRO A 57 -7.92 -20.82 -10.93
C PRO A 57 -9.09 -21.46 -10.17
N ASN A 58 -8.91 -21.77 -8.89
CA ASN A 58 -9.91 -22.39 -8.01
C ASN A 58 -10.31 -21.50 -6.82
N GLY A 59 -10.11 -20.17 -6.90
CA GLY A 59 -10.42 -19.24 -5.80
C GLY A 59 -9.45 -19.29 -4.61
N GLY A 60 -8.51 -20.24 -4.58
CA GLY A 60 -7.39 -20.32 -3.64
C GLY A 60 -6.11 -19.82 -4.28
N GLY A 61 -5.76 -18.55 -4.06
CA GLY A 61 -4.40 -18.07 -4.29
C GLY A 61 -3.81 -17.53 -2.99
N ASP A 62 -2.48 -17.46 -2.92
CA ASP A 62 -1.77 -17.01 -1.73
C ASP A 62 -2.19 -15.59 -1.36
N ALA A 63 -2.57 -15.42 -0.09
CA ALA A 63 -2.82 -14.10 0.47
C ALA A 63 -1.47 -13.37 0.56
N ARG A 64 -1.29 -12.34 -0.27
CA ARG A 64 -0.10 -11.49 -0.20
C ARG A 64 -0.39 -10.30 0.71
N TRP A 65 0.49 -10.09 1.67
CA TRP A 65 0.49 -8.89 2.49
C TRP A 65 0.94 -7.72 1.62
N HIS A 66 0.13 -6.66 1.60
CA HIS A 66 0.48 -5.48 0.84
C HIS A 66 -0.16 -4.23 1.44
N MET A 67 0.37 -3.09 1.01
CA MET A 67 -0.23 -1.77 1.20
C MET A 67 -0.50 -1.18 -0.19
N THR A 68 -1.68 -0.63 -0.37
CA THR A 68 -2.03 0.22 -1.51
C THR A 68 -1.95 1.67 -1.06
N LEU A 69 -1.12 2.46 -1.75
CA LEU A 69 -0.90 3.87 -1.48
C LEU A 69 -1.35 4.67 -2.71
N GLN A 70 -2.28 5.60 -2.54
CA GLN A 70 -2.88 6.35 -3.65
C GLN A 70 -2.97 7.85 -3.33
N PRO A 71 -2.37 8.76 -4.11
CA PRO A 71 -2.42 10.20 -3.86
C PRO A 71 -3.83 10.76 -3.99
N ASP A 72 -4.53 10.41 -5.07
CA ASP A 72 -5.87 10.88 -5.38
C ASP A 72 -6.70 9.79 -6.07
N THR A 73 -8.01 9.93 -5.96
CA THR A 73 -8.95 9.02 -6.64
C THR A 73 -8.79 9.19 -8.16
N GLY A 74 -8.31 8.14 -8.84
CA GLY A 74 -8.05 8.16 -10.28
C GLY A 74 -6.57 8.34 -10.67
N SER A 75 -5.67 8.55 -9.70
CA SER A 75 -4.22 8.54 -9.95
C SER A 75 -3.62 7.14 -9.88
N SER A 76 -2.41 7.01 -10.44
CA SER A 76 -1.55 5.83 -10.27
C SER A 76 -1.42 5.47 -8.78
N CYS A 77 -1.45 4.18 -8.47
CA CYS A 77 -1.31 3.69 -7.11
C CYS A 77 -0.05 2.83 -6.95
N TRP A 78 0.54 2.85 -5.76
CA TRP A 78 1.63 1.95 -5.42
C TRP A 78 1.09 0.76 -4.65
N HIS A 79 1.42 -0.43 -5.13
CA HIS A 79 1.21 -1.69 -4.42
C HIS A 79 2.55 -2.11 -3.80
N VAL A 80 2.69 -1.87 -2.50
CA VAL A 80 3.85 -2.27 -1.71
C VAL A 80 3.61 -3.68 -1.20
N ILE A 81 4.34 -4.67 -1.69
CA ILE A 81 4.27 -6.05 -1.22
C ILE A 81 5.18 -6.20 0.00
N LEU A 82 4.66 -6.86 1.04
CA LEU A 82 5.37 -7.10 2.30
C LEU A 82 5.77 -8.58 2.41
N ASP A 83 6.76 -8.84 3.24
CA ASP A 83 7.09 -10.20 3.67
C ASP A 83 5.94 -10.84 4.48
N ASN A 84 6.01 -12.16 4.66
CA ASN A 84 4.97 -12.93 5.35
C ASN A 84 4.76 -12.51 6.83
N SER A 85 5.80 -11.92 7.43
CA SER A 85 5.78 -11.41 8.80
C SER A 85 5.36 -9.94 8.88
N VAL A 86 5.06 -9.27 7.76
CA VAL A 86 4.62 -7.86 7.72
C VAL A 86 5.66 -6.91 8.34
N THR A 87 6.96 -7.21 8.19
CA THR A 87 8.05 -6.45 8.82
C THR A 87 8.79 -5.52 7.88
N ARG A 88 8.75 -5.80 6.57
CA ARG A 88 9.42 -4.99 5.57
C ARG A 88 8.76 -5.10 4.19
N PRO A 89 8.83 -4.03 3.39
CA PRO A 89 8.61 -4.11 1.95
C PRO A 89 9.62 -5.06 1.30
N ILE A 90 9.15 -5.87 0.36
CA ILE A 90 9.98 -6.76 -0.46
C ILE A 90 9.88 -6.45 -1.95
N ASP A 91 8.82 -5.77 -2.37
CA ASP A 91 8.59 -5.37 -3.76
C ASP A 91 7.62 -4.18 -3.82
N ILE A 92 7.76 -3.33 -4.83
CA ILE A 92 6.89 -2.16 -5.05
C ILE A 92 6.49 -2.14 -6.51
N ASN A 93 5.18 -2.23 -6.74
CA ASN A 93 4.61 -2.16 -8.08
C ASN A 93 3.80 -0.87 -8.22
N LYS A 94 4.27 0.05 -9.06
CA LYS A 94 3.48 1.20 -9.48
C LYS A 94 2.47 0.73 -10.53
N ARG A 95 1.19 0.82 -10.23
CA ARG A 95 0.11 0.55 -11.18
C ARG A 95 -0.37 1.88 -11.72
N GLU A 96 -0.07 2.11 -12.99
CA GLU A 96 -0.67 3.21 -13.72
C GLU A 96 -2.16 2.93 -13.89
N HIS A 97 -2.97 3.98 -13.84
CA HIS A 97 -4.39 3.90 -14.14
C HIS A 97 -4.56 3.64 -15.64
N LEU A 98 -4.37 2.39 -16.07
CA LEU A 98 -4.87 1.91 -17.35
C LEU A 98 -6.39 1.84 -17.16
N GLY A 99 -7.13 2.79 -17.73
CA GLY A 99 -8.57 3.05 -17.53
C GLY A 99 -9.51 1.89 -17.84
N HIS A 100 -9.34 0.77 -17.16
CA HIS A 100 -10.26 -0.34 -17.12
C HIS A 100 -11.20 -0.13 -15.94
N SER A 101 -12.36 0.42 -16.26
CA SER A 101 -13.56 0.31 -15.43
C SER A 101 -13.78 -1.16 -15.10
N PHE A 102 -13.79 -1.50 -13.82
CA PHE A 102 -14.35 -2.76 -13.33
C PHE A 102 -15.88 -2.69 -13.37
#